data_AF-A0A395Y2V0-F1
#
_entry.id   AF-A0A395Y2V0-F1
#
_cell.length_a   1.000
_cell.length_b   1.000
_cell.length_c   1.000
_cell.angle_alpha   90.00
_cell.angle_beta   90.00
_cell.angle_gamma   90.00
#
_symmetry.space_group_name_H-M   'P 1'
#
loop_
_entity.id
_entity.type
_entity.pdbx_description
1 polymer ?
#
loop_
_entity_poly.entity_id
_entity_poly.type
_entity_poly.pdbx_seq_one_letter_code
_entity_poly.pdbx_strand_id
1 'polypeptide(L)'
;MKIKVKNIGRVAEADIEINGIAVIAGENGTGKSTVGKALYAAFNSMSDSENKIDRMRRNSVERAIRKAYVGGPLDSTSRHRRTAGRMNGFIDRVFSGECTRDELIDEIKEYYGEEISREIESDFTNGVAGVADQIIEIMDISDDEVFRAIATNRFQSEFNGQINSVFGEEPGKVELQIKDASTVFSVAGDEVAEVHDRRVLRFRAHYLDDPFLIDSLGGPYGPAFRFRPLLGHQEELRQDLIQATIRNDDSESSLFDEIAKERHLKVLMDKVSSLCPGYFERSESRGHLTYLEEGFARGLEPGNLSAGLKTFAIMKVLLKSGALDAGGTIILDEPEIHLHPAWQLAFAEIIVLLQKELGMHVLMSTHSPYFLNAIEVYSKKHAVDGLCSYYLAETCADGRSRFAEITGSTEVAYEKLAAPFDTLEREEYGLE
;
A
#
# COMPACT_ATOMS: atom_id res chain seq x y z
N MET A 1 -15.02 -8.86 -4.71
CA MET A 1 -14.71 -8.02 -3.52
C MET A 1 -15.59 -6.78 -3.61
N LYS A 2 -15.92 -6.11 -2.51
CA LYS A 2 -16.78 -4.91 -2.54
C LYS A 2 -16.37 -3.93 -1.45
N ILE A 3 -16.35 -2.63 -1.75
CA ILE A 3 -15.99 -1.56 -0.83
C ILE A 3 -17.14 -0.57 -0.73
N LYS A 4 -17.57 -0.31 0.50
CA LYS A 4 -18.57 0.69 0.85
C LYS A 4 -17.91 1.81 1.63
N VAL A 5 -18.12 3.04 1.22
CA VAL A 5 -17.55 4.23 1.86
C VAL A 5 -18.68 5.20 2.14
N LYS A 6 -18.78 5.68 3.38
CA LYS A 6 -19.77 6.67 3.79
C LYS A 6 -19.12 7.74 4.65
N ASN A 7 -19.41 9.01 4.36
CA ASN A 7 -18.92 10.17 5.12
C ASN A 7 -17.39 10.19 5.31
N ILE A 8 -16.61 9.90 4.27
CA ILE A 8 -15.13 9.94 4.27
C ILE A 8 -14.67 11.03 3.30
N GLY A 9 -13.92 12.01 3.80
CA GLY A 9 -13.49 13.18 3.04
C GLY A 9 -14.67 13.86 2.32
N ARG A 10 -14.65 13.85 0.98
CA ARG A 10 -15.76 14.40 0.17
C ARG A 10 -16.85 13.40 -0.19
N VAL A 11 -16.63 12.10 0.03
CA VAL A 11 -17.55 11.03 -0.35
C VAL A 11 -18.71 10.98 0.64
N ALA A 12 -19.93 11.24 0.16
CA ALA A 12 -21.15 11.00 0.92
C ALA A 12 -21.40 9.50 1.03
N GLU A 13 -21.44 8.82 -0.11
CA GLU A 13 -21.69 7.39 -0.22
C GLU A 13 -21.08 6.85 -1.51
N ALA A 14 -20.39 5.71 -1.41
CA ALA A 14 -19.90 4.92 -2.53
C ALA A 14 -20.14 3.44 -2.23
N ASP A 15 -20.63 2.69 -3.23
CA ASP A 15 -20.79 1.24 -3.16
C ASP A 15 -20.19 0.60 -4.42
N ILE A 16 -18.95 0.13 -4.33
CA ILE A 16 -18.13 -0.28 -5.48
C ILE A 16 -17.81 -1.78 -5.40
N GLU A 17 -18.24 -2.52 -6.40
CA GLU A 17 -17.95 -3.95 -6.57
C GLU A 17 -16.73 -4.15 -7.47
N ILE A 18 -15.82 -5.01 -7.03
CA ILE A 18 -14.53 -5.30 -7.64
C ILE A 18 -14.44 -6.83 -7.85
N ASN A 19 -15.01 -7.30 -8.96
CA ASN A 19 -15.04 -8.71 -9.33
C ASN A 19 -13.84 -9.12 -10.20
N GLY A 20 -13.38 -8.21 -11.04
CA GLY A 20 -12.11 -8.29 -11.76
C GLY A 20 -11.53 -6.89 -11.92
N ILE A 21 -12.22 -6.03 -12.68
CA ILE A 21 -11.81 -4.64 -12.92
C ILE A 21 -12.98 -3.72 -12.58
N ALA A 22 -12.80 -2.83 -11.62
CA ALA A 22 -13.75 -1.76 -11.31
C ALA A 22 -13.19 -0.43 -11.83
N VAL A 23 -13.93 0.24 -12.70
CA VAL A 23 -13.54 1.54 -13.27
C VAL A 23 -14.44 2.63 -12.70
N ILE A 24 -13.84 3.60 -12.02
CA ILE A 24 -14.51 4.81 -11.55
C ILE A 24 -14.17 5.94 -12.54
N ALA A 25 -15.12 6.27 -13.40
CA ALA A 25 -15.04 7.39 -14.33
C ALA A 25 -15.62 8.66 -13.69
N GLY A 26 -15.07 9.83 -13.99
CA GLY A 26 -15.66 11.09 -13.56
C GLY A 26 -14.68 12.26 -13.63
N GLU A 27 -15.22 13.47 -13.61
CA GLU A 27 -14.43 14.71 -13.66
C GLU A 27 -13.44 14.82 -12.48
N ASN A 28 -12.47 15.71 -12.62
CA ASN A 28 -11.51 15.99 -11.55
C ASN A 28 -12.22 16.54 -10.31
N GLY A 29 -11.76 16.11 -9.13
CA GLY A 29 -12.36 16.54 -7.87
C GLY A 29 -13.72 15.91 -7.56
N THR A 30 -14.10 14.79 -8.18
CA THR A 30 -15.33 14.03 -7.85
C THR A 30 -15.13 12.97 -6.76
N GLY A 31 -13.97 12.92 -6.09
CA GLY A 31 -13.71 12.02 -4.96
C GLY A 31 -13.24 10.61 -5.35
N LYS A 32 -12.87 10.36 -6.60
CA LYS A 32 -12.41 9.04 -7.10
C LYS A 32 -11.23 8.49 -6.27
N SER A 33 -10.19 9.29 -6.06
CA SER A 33 -9.01 8.93 -5.24
C SER A 33 -9.36 8.65 -3.78
N THR A 34 -10.43 9.25 -3.23
CA THR A 34 -10.89 8.98 -1.86
C THR A 34 -11.34 7.54 -1.70
N VAL A 35 -12.04 6.98 -2.70
CA VAL A 35 -12.46 5.57 -2.69
C VAL A 35 -11.25 4.65 -2.78
N GLY A 36 -10.29 4.94 -3.66
CA GLY A 36 -9.03 4.20 -3.76
C GLY A 36 -8.27 4.17 -2.43
N LYS A 37 -8.07 5.34 -1.82
CA LYS A 37 -7.37 5.47 -0.53
C LYS A 37 -8.08 4.74 0.60
N ALA A 38 -9.41 4.81 0.65
CA ALA A 38 -10.20 4.08 1.64
C ALA A 38 -10.04 2.56 1.47
N LEU A 39 -10.09 2.05 0.23
CA LEU A 39 -9.84 0.63 -0.06
C LEU A 39 -8.42 0.23 0.38
N TYR A 40 -7.40 1.01 0.02
CA TYR A 40 -6.01 0.74 0.39
C TYR A 40 -5.83 0.68 1.91
N ALA A 41 -6.33 1.70 2.62
CA ALA A 41 -6.22 1.78 4.07
C ALA A 41 -6.92 0.59 4.75
N ALA A 42 -8.17 0.28 4.37
CA ALA A 42 -8.91 -0.84 4.92
C ALA A 42 -8.24 -2.19 4.64
N PHE A 43 -7.85 -2.45 3.38
CA PHE A 43 -7.24 -3.71 2.97
C PHE A 43 -5.88 -3.93 3.65
N ASN A 44 -5.00 -2.94 3.64
CA ASN A 44 -3.64 -3.09 4.17
C ASN A 44 -3.57 -2.98 5.70
N SER A 45 -4.64 -2.52 6.37
CA SER A 45 -4.79 -2.65 7.83
C SER A 45 -4.94 -4.12 8.23
N MET A 46 -5.70 -4.89 7.43
CA MET A 46 -5.91 -6.33 7.64
C MET A 46 -4.78 -7.21 7.10
N SER A 47 -3.97 -6.69 6.19
CA SER A 47 -2.85 -7.42 5.61
C SER A 47 -1.78 -7.73 6.66
N ASP A 48 -1.49 -9.01 6.87
CA ASP A 48 -0.48 -9.50 7.80
C ASP A 48 -0.64 -8.96 9.23
N SER A 49 -1.89 -8.71 9.65
CA SER A 49 -2.21 -7.96 10.88
C SER A 49 -1.69 -8.64 12.15
N GLU A 50 -1.87 -9.95 12.28
CA GLU A 50 -1.44 -10.69 13.49
C GLU A 50 0.08 -10.67 13.65
N ASN A 51 0.82 -10.91 12.55
CA ASN A 51 2.28 -10.84 12.58
C ASN A 51 2.77 -9.40 12.84
N LYS A 52 2.05 -8.38 12.34
CA LYS A 52 2.34 -6.98 12.66
C LYS A 52 2.13 -6.69 14.15
N ILE A 53 1.02 -7.12 14.73
CA ILE A 53 0.70 -6.94 16.16
C ILE A 53 1.77 -7.62 17.02
N ASP A 54 2.05 -8.89 16.75
CA ASP A 54 3.05 -9.69 17.46
C ASP A 54 4.45 -9.04 17.40
N ARG A 55 4.89 -8.63 16.20
CA ARG A 55 6.16 -7.89 16.02
C ARG A 55 6.17 -6.57 16.77
N MET A 56 5.10 -5.79 16.74
CA MET A 56 5.01 -4.51 17.46
C MET A 56 5.06 -4.70 18.98
N ARG A 57 4.39 -5.74 19.49
CA ARG A 57 4.43 -6.10 20.92
C ARG A 57 5.85 -6.51 21.33
N ARG A 58 6.50 -7.40 20.57
CA ARG A 58 7.91 -7.79 20.83
C ARG A 58 8.86 -6.59 20.82
N ASN A 59 8.73 -5.70 19.84
CA ASN A 59 9.56 -4.48 19.74
C ASN A 59 9.31 -3.49 20.89
N SER A 60 8.12 -3.49 21.48
CA SER A 60 7.79 -2.66 22.64
C SER A 60 8.38 -3.22 23.93
N VAL A 61 8.31 -4.54 24.12
CA VAL A 61 8.99 -5.25 25.22
C VAL A 61 10.50 -5.04 25.13
N GLU A 62 11.08 -5.23 23.94
CA GLU A 62 12.51 -4.99 23.72
C GLU A 62 12.92 -3.54 24.06
N ARG A 63 12.09 -2.55 23.70
CA ARG A 63 12.33 -1.15 24.04
C ARG A 63 12.25 -0.88 25.54
N ALA A 64 11.31 -1.50 26.26
CA ALA A 64 11.20 -1.36 27.71
C ALA A 64 12.50 -1.82 28.39
N ILE A 65 13.00 -3.00 28.01
CA ILE A 65 14.29 -3.53 28.48
C ILE A 65 15.45 -2.61 28.06
N ARG A 66 15.54 -2.20 26.79
CA ARG A 66 16.64 -1.33 26.36
C ARG A 66 16.65 0.03 27.08
N LYS A 67 15.48 0.58 27.42
CA LYS A 67 15.34 1.87 28.10
C LYS A 67 15.73 1.81 29.58
N ALA A 68 15.49 0.67 30.23
CA ALA A 68 15.83 0.49 31.64
C ALA A 68 17.35 0.54 31.92
N TYR A 69 18.19 0.28 30.92
CA TYR A 69 19.65 0.38 31.04
C TYR A 69 20.22 1.43 30.07
N VAL A 70 20.53 2.61 30.59
CA VAL A 70 21.23 3.69 29.87
C VAL A 70 22.71 3.68 30.23
N GLY A 71 23.41 2.57 29.95
CA GLY A 71 24.87 2.55 30.03
C GLY A 71 25.49 3.54 29.03
N GLY A 72 26.63 4.16 29.40
CA GLY A 72 27.37 5.12 28.56
C GLY A 72 27.75 4.57 27.16
N PRO A 73 28.21 5.44 26.23
CA PRO A 73 28.32 5.13 24.79
C PRO A 73 29.09 3.83 24.54
N LEU A 74 28.36 2.80 24.13
CA LEU A 74 28.88 1.44 23.98
C LEU A 74 29.76 1.29 22.72
N ASP A 75 30.96 0.79 22.96
CA ASP A 75 31.87 0.17 22.01
C ASP A 75 31.12 -0.91 21.18
N SER A 76 30.91 -0.64 19.89
CA SER A 76 29.78 -1.17 19.10
C SER A 76 29.98 -2.58 18.50
N THR A 77 31.16 -3.15 18.60
CA THR A 77 31.60 -4.36 17.84
C THR A 77 30.95 -5.71 18.18
N SER A 78 31.14 -6.10 19.45
CA SER A 78 31.41 -7.52 19.78
C SER A 78 30.49 -8.10 20.87
N ARG A 79 29.87 -7.25 21.70
CA ARG A 79 28.88 -7.70 22.71
C ARG A 79 27.47 -7.83 22.12
N HIS A 80 27.11 -7.02 21.12
CA HIS A 80 25.76 -6.97 20.52
C HIS A 80 25.27 -8.33 19.98
N ARG A 81 26.15 -9.15 19.37
CA ARG A 81 25.75 -10.49 18.89
C ARG A 81 25.50 -11.49 20.02
N ARG A 82 26.16 -11.36 21.18
CA ARG A 82 25.94 -12.24 22.34
C ARG A 82 24.71 -11.83 23.16
N THR A 83 24.37 -10.54 23.21
CA THR A 83 23.15 -10.05 23.86
C THR A 83 21.89 -10.25 23.02
N ALA A 84 21.96 -10.21 21.68
CA ALA A 84 20.79 -10.41 20.81
C ALA A 84 20.14 -11.80 21.00
N GLY A 85 20.93 -12.87 21.12
CA GLY A 85 20.41 -14.22 21.39
C GLY A 85 19.77 -14.35 22.77
N ARG A 86 20.30 -13.64 23.79
CA ARG A 86 19.68 -13.55 25.12
C ARG A 86 18.38 -12.77 25.10
N MET A 87 18.30 -11.69 24.33
CA MET A 87 17.10 -10.86 24.18
C MET A 87 15.95 -11.66 23.55
N ASN A 88 16.20 -12.33 22.42
CA ASN A 88 15.16 -13.13 21.77
C ASN A 88 14.64 -14.23 22.71
N GLY A 89 15.55 -14.95 23.39
CA GLY A 89 15.14 -15.98 24.34
C GLY A 89 14.35 -15.45 25.54
N PHE A 90 14.64 -14.23 26.02
CA PHE A 90 13.84 -13.55 27.05
C PHE A 90 12.44 -13.21 26.52
N ILE A 91 12.37 -12.55 25.35
CA ILE A 91 11.09 -12.18 24.74
C ILE A 91 10.22 -13.42 24.49
N ASP A 92 10.80 -14.52 23.99
CA ASP A 92 10.06 -15.76 23.74
C ASP A 92 9.45 -16.34 25.03
N ARG A 93 10.12 -16.21 26.18
CA ARG A 93 9.59 -16.62 27.50
C ARG A 93 8.50 -15.69 28.01
N VAL A 94 8.67 -14.38 27.86
CA VAL A 94 7.61 -13.41 28.21
C VAL A 94 6.33 -13.72 27.41
N PHE A 95 6.48 -14.10 26.14
CA PHE A 95 5.35 -14.43 25.26
C PHE A 95 4.79 -15.84 25.46
N SER A 96 5.44 -16.74 26.22
CA SER A 96 4.88 -18.07 26.51
C SER A 96 3.70 -18.02 27.49
N GLY A 97 3.48 -16.88 28.15
CA GLY A 97 2.25 -16.60 28.92
C GLY A 97 2.20 -17.23 30.31
N GLU A 98 3.30 -17.80 30.79
CA GLU A 98 3.41 -18.51 32.06
C GLU A 98 4.36 -17.80 33.04
N CYS A 99 4.32 -16.47 33.09
CA CYS A 99 5.21 -15.70 33.94
C CYS A 99 4.38 -14.81 34.89
N THR A 100 4.39 -15.13 36.17
CA THR A 100 3.89 -14.23 37.22
C THR A 100 4.74 -12.96 37.28
N ARG A 101 4.20 -11.89 37.88
CA ARG A 101 4.95 -10.64 38.06
C ARG A 101 6.30 -10.85 38.73
N ASP A 102 6.36 -11.70 39.75
CA ASP A 102 7.59 -11.96 40.49
C ASP A 102 8.59 -12.78 39.66
N GLU A 103 8.12 -13.77 38.90
CA GLU A 103 8.94 -14.52 37.95
C GLU A 103 9.52 -13.59 36.86
N LEU A 104 8.74 -12.62 36.37
CA LEU A 104 9.21 -11.66 35.38
C LEU A 104 10.30 -10.75 35.95
N ILE A 105 10.15 -10.30 37.19
CA ILE A 105 11.19 -9.53 37.90
C ILE A 105 12.48 -10.33 38.00
N ASP A 106 12.38 -11.60 38.38
CA ASP A 106 13.54 -12.47 38.51
C ASP A 106 14.18 -12.78 37.15
N GLU A 107 13.40 -12.97 36.09
CA GLU A 107 13.92 -13.09 34.72
C GLU A 107 14.64 -11.83 34.25
N ILE A 108 14.12 -10.64 34.56
CA ILE A 108 14.77 -9.37 34.21
C ILE A 108 16.09 -9.21 34.99
N LYS A 109 16.13 -9.56 36.28
CA LYS A 109 17.37 -9.58 37.07
C LYS A 109 18.40 -10.55 36.50
N GLU A 110 17.96 -11.73 36.07
CA GLU A 110 18.84 -12.71 35.42
C GLU A 110 19.39 -12.18 34.08
N TYR A 111 18.54 -11.51 33.30
CA TYR A 111 18.93 -10.92 32.02
C TYR A 111 20.04 -9.88 32.16
N TYR A 112 19.92 -8.96 33.13
CA TYR A 112 20.92 -7.92 33.39
C TYR A 112 22.11 -8.38 34.23
N GLY A 113 21.92 -9.37 35.12
CA GLY A 113 22.87 -9.74 36.15
C GLY A 113 22.86 -8.80 37.35
N GLU A 114 23.53 -9.19 38.44
CA GLU A 114 23.42 -8.49 39.74
C GLU A 114 23.91 -7.02 39.71
N GLU A 115 25.02 -6.74 39.02
CA GLU A 115 25.65 -5.41 39.02
C GLU A 115 24.74 -4.37 38.34
N ILE A 116 24.29 -4.68 37.13
CA ILE A 116 23.38 -3.81 36.36
C ILE A 116 22.01 -3.73 37.03
N SER A 117 21.51 -4.83 37.62
CA SER A 117 20.24 -4.78 38.36
C SER A 117 20.29 -3.79 39.52
N ARG A 118 21.40 -3.71 40.26
CA ARG A 118 21.56 -2.72 41.35
C ARG A 118 21.61 -1.28 40.84
N GLU A 119 22.19 -1.04 39.66
CA GLU A 119 22.17 0.29 39.02
C GLU A 119 20.74 0.68 38.60
N ILE A 120 19.96 -0.27 38.05
CA ILE A 120 18.55 -0.04 37.68
C ILE A 120 17.72 0.30 38.93
N GLU A 121 17.95 -0.40 40.05
CA GLU A 121 17.29 -0.11 41.33
C GLU A 121 17.61 1.29 41.88
N SER A 122 18.80 1.85 41.60
CA SER A 122 19.17 3.20 42.03
C SER A 122 18.69 4.31 41.10
N ASP A 123 18.64 4.03 39.80
CA ASP A 123 18.47 5.05 38.76
C ASP A 123 17.03 5.17 38.24
N PHE A 124 16.21 4.12 38.40
CA PHE A 124 14.84 4.06 37.89
C PHE A 124 13.82 4.10 39.03
N THR A 125 12.79 4.96 38.90
CA THR A 125 11.60 4.89 39.77
C THR A 125 10.99 3.50 39.72
N ASN A 126 10.91 2.82 40.86
CA ASN A 126 10.48 1.43 41.06
C ASN A 126 11.44 0.34 40.52
N GLY A 127 12.68 0.69 40.16
CA GLY A 127 13.74 -0.28 39.85
C GLY A 127 13.35 -1.31 38.79
N VAL A 128 13.78 -2.57 38.97
CA VAL A 128 13.45 -3.67 38.06
C VAL A 128 11.95 -3.97 38.06
N ALA A 129 11.28 -3.79 39.20
CA ALA A 129 9.84 -4.01 39.32
C ALA A 129 9.02 -3.08 38.41
N GLY A 130 9.44 -1.82 38.24
CA GLY A 130 8.79 -0.88 37.31
C GLY A 130 8.94 -1.30 35.84
N VAL A 131 10.04 -1.95 35.48
CA VAL A 131 10.24 -2.51 34.12
C VAL A 131 9.31 -3.70 33.89
N ALA A 132 9.16 -4.56 34.89
CA ALA A 132 8.20 -5.66 34.84
C ALA A 132 6.75 -5.15 34.70
N ASP A 133 6.37 -4.13 35.48
CA ASP A 133 5.04 -3.50 35.39
C ASP A 133 4.77 -2.95 33.99
N GLN A 134 5.75 -2.26 33.39
CA GLN A 134 5.62 -1.74 32.03
C GLN A 134 5.47 -2.86 30.98
N ILE A 135 6.16 -4.00 31.16
CA ILE A 135 6.02 -5.16 30.27
C ILE A 135 4.64 -5.79 30.41
N ILE A 136 4.13 -5.94 31.64
CA ILE A 136 2.77 -6.44 31.90
C ILE A 136 1.74 -5.52 31.23
N GLU A 137 1.86 -4.20 31.40
CA GLU A 137 1.00 -3.23 30.71
C GLU A 137 1.02 -3.41 29.18
N ILE A 138 2.19 -3.65 28.57
CA ILE A 138 2.30 -3.92 27.12
C ILE A 138 1.61 -5.22 26.71
N MET A 139 1.71 -6.27 27.54
CA MET A 139 1.10 -7.57 27.28
C MET A 139 -0.41 -7.55 27.48
N ASP A 140 -0.91 -6.70 28.38
CA ASP A 140 -2.35 -6.55 28.68
C ASP A 140 -3.13 -5.79 27.60
N ILE A 141 -2.45 -5.02 26.73
CA ILE A 141 -3.10 -4.36 25.60
C ILE A 141 -3.65 -5.41 24.65
N SER A 142 -4.96 -5.34 24.38
CA SER A 142 -5.64 -6.31 23.52
C SER A 142 -5.20 -6.20 22.05
N ASP A 143 -5.23 -7.31 21.32
CA ASP A 143 -4.92 -7.31 19.88
C ASP A 143 -5.85 -6.39 19.09
N ASP A 144 -7.11 -6.23 19.53
CA ASP A 144 -8.09 -5.32 18.92
C ASP A 144 -7.72 -3.84 19.11
N GLU A 145 -7.18 -3.47 20.27
CA GLU A 145 -6.66 -2.12 20.53
C GLU A 145 -5.42 -1.82 19.66
N VAL A 146 -4.48 -2.76 19.58
CA VAL A 146 -3.30 -2.61 18.69
C VAL A 146 -3.74 -2.52 17.23
N PHE A 147 -4.66 -3.39 16.80
CA PHE A 147 -5.21 -3.37 15.44
C PHE A 147 -5.85 -2.03 15.11
N ARG A 148 -6.66 -1.48 16.02
CA ARG A 148 -7.30 -0.18 15.86
C ARG A 148 -6.26 0.94 15.71
N ALA A 149 -5.22 0.94 16.52
CA ALA A 149 -4.12 1.90 16.39
C ALA A 149 -3.39 1.78 15.04
N ILE A 150 -3.16 0.54 14.56
CA ILE A 150 -2.59 0.29 13.22
C ILE A 150 -3.51 0.84 12.14
N ALA A 151 -4.81 0.58 12.22
CA ALA A 151 -5.80 1.06 11.27
C ALA A 151 -5.87 2.60 11.28
N THR A 152 -5.98 3.23 12.45
CA THR A 152 -5.94 4.70 12.61
C THR A 152 -4.72 5.31 11.94
N ASN A 153 -3.51 4.82 12.25
CA ASN A 153 -2.28 5.34 11.66
C ASN A 153 -2.28 5.21 10.13
N ARG A 154 -2.82 4.11 9.60
CA ARG A 154 -2.88 3.87 8.16
C ARG A 154 -3.87 4.81 7.48
N PHE A 155 -5.09 4.93 7.99
CA PHE A 155 -6.05 5.90 7.47
C PHE A 155 -5.53 7.34 7.58
N GLN A 156 -4.97 7.74 8.72
CA GLN A 156 -4.38 9.07 8.88
C GLN A 156 -3.25 9.32 7.87
N SER A 157 -2.41 8.31 7.58
CA SER A 157 -1.36 8.44 6.58
C SER A 157 -1.91 8.64 5.16
N GLU A 158 -2.97 7.93 4.79
CA GLU A 158 -3.60 8.07 3.45
C GLU A 158 -4.35 9.40 3.27
N PHE A 159 -4.97 9.87 4.35
CA PHE A 159 -5.84 11.03 4.36
C PHE A 159 -5.18 12.29 4.95
N ASN A 160 -3.86 12.27 5.18
CA ASN A 160 -3.13 13.36 5.81
C ASN A 160 -3.77 13.85 7.13
N GLY A 161 -4.29 12.92 7.92
CA GLY A 161 -4.96 13.17 9.19
C GLY A 161 -6.40 13.69 9.08
N GLN A 162 -6.97 13.85 7.88
CA GLN A 162 -8.36 14.31 7.69
C GLN A 162 -9.21 13.23 7.01
N ILE A 163 -9.67 12.25 7.78
CA ILE A 163 -10.39 11.07 7.31
C ILE A 163 -11.90 11.36 7.20
N ASN A 164 -12.50 11.96 8.24
CA ASN A 164 -13.93 12.18 8.31
C ASN A 164 -14.43 13.18 7.25
N SER A 165 -15.75 13.23 7.07
CA SER A 165 -16.33 14.13 6.08
C SER A 165 -16.05 15.60 6.41
N VAL A 166 -15.67 16.38 5.40
CA VAL A 166 -15.51 17.85 5.55
C VAL A 166 -16.84 18.61 5.55
N PHE A 167 -17.96 17.89 5.36
CA PHE A 167 -19.30 18.46 5.20
C PHE A 167 -20.19 18.30 6.44
N GLY A 168 -19.72 17.65 7.50
CA GLY A 168 -20.47 17.47 8.73
C GLY A 168 -19.75 16.57 9.75
N GLU A 169 -20.30 16.50 10.96
CA GLU A 169 -19.71 15.76 12.09
C GLU A 169 -20.20 14.30 12.20
N GLU A 170 -20.98 13.82 11.22
CA GLU A 170 -21.43 12.44 11.22
C GLU A 170 -20.23 11.48 11.14
N PRO A 171 -20.23 10.40 11.94
CA PRO A 171 -19.21 9.37 11.83
C PRO A 171 -19.10 8.82 10.40
N GLY A 172 -17.86 8.57 10.01
CA GLY A 172 -17.49 7.91 8.77
C GLY A 172 -17.57 6.40 8.92
N LYS A 173 -17.75 5.72 7.79
CA LYS A 173 -17.73 4.25 7.73
C LYS A 173 -17.01 3.80 6.47
N VAL A 174 -16.09 2.86 6.62
CA VAL A 174 -15.51 2.10 5.52
C VAL A 174 -15.77 0.63 5.75
N GLU A 175 -16.41 -0.04 4.82
CA GLU A 175 -16.76 -1.45 4.92
C GLU A 175 -16.18 -2.20 3.73
N LEU A 176 -15.28 -3.14 4.02
CA LEU A 176 -14.61 -3.97 3.02
C LEU A 176 -15.15 -5.39 3.09
N GLN A 177 -15.90 -5.77 2.06
CA GLN A 177 -16.47 -7.09 1.90
C GLN A 177 -15.60 -7.96 0.98
N ILE A 178 -15.13 -9.09 1.50
CA ILE A 178 -14.37 -10.10 0.76
C ILE A 178 -15.12 -11.43 0.88
N LYS A 179 -15.66 -11.91 -0.24
CA LYS A 179 -16.61 -13.04 -0.30
C LYS A 179 -17.82 -12.75 0.62
N ASP A 180 -18.15 -13.67 1.52
CA ASP A 180 -19.34 -13.60 2.38
C ASP A 180 -19.11 -12.84 3.69
N ALA A 181 -17.96 -12.17 3.84
CA ALA A 181 -17.59 -11.51 5.08
C ALA A 181 -17.26 -10.05 4.88
N SER A 182 -17.63 -9.24 5.86
CA SER A 182 -17.52 -7.80 5.82
C SER A 182 -16.80 -7.30 7.05
N THR A 183 -15.66 -6.63 6.86
CA THR A 183 -14.97 -5.92 7.94
C THR A 183 -15.41 -4.47 7.91
N VAL A 184 -15.89 -3.95 9.04
CA VAL A 184 -16.40 -2.58 9.15
C VAL A 184 -15.47 -1.74 10.00
N PHE A 185 -14.99 -0.63 9.45
CA PHE A 185 -14.21 0.40 10.14
C PHE A 185 -15.12 1.61 10.38
N SER A 186 -15.41 1.91 11.64
CA SER A 186 -16.11 3.13 12.05
C SER A 186 -15.09 4.21 12.36
N VAL A 187 -15.26 5.39 11.74
CA VAL A 187 -14.31 6.50 11.83
C VAL A 187 -14.97 7.70 12.50
N ALA A 188 -14.38 8.23 13.56
CA ALA A 188 -14.85 9.43 14.24
C ALA A 188 -13.66 10.23 14.77
N GLY A 189 -13.72 11.56 14.64
CA GLY A 189 -12.63 12.44 15.09
C GLY A 189 -11.30 12.18 14.38
N ASP A 190 -11.33 11.79 13.11
CA ASP A 190 -10.16 11.42 12.31
C ASP A 190 -9.34 10.25 12.88
N GLU A 191 -10.04 9.35 13.57
CA GLU A 191 -9.51 8.08 14.08
C GLU A 191 -10.46 6.92 13.78
N VAL A 192 -9.92 5.72 13.67
CA VAL A 192 -10.73 4.50 13.62
C VAL A 192 -11.22 4.21 15.04
N ALA A 193 -12.49 4.51 15.32
CA ALA A 193 -13.09 4.36 16.64
C ALA A 193 -13.39 2.89 16.99
N GLU A 194 -13.89 2.14 16.00
CA GLU A 194 -14.26 0.72 16.15
C GLU A 194 -13.96 -0.07 14.87
N VAL A 195 -13.67 -1.35 15.03
CA VAL A 195 -13.57 -2.33 13.93
C VAL A 195 -14.40 -3.55 14.28
N HIS A 196 -15.36 -3.90 13.41
CA HIS A 196 -16.18 -5.11 13.55
C HIS A 196 -15.78 -6.18 12.54
N ASP A 197 -15.86 -7.44 12.96
CA ASP A 197 -15.60 -8.63 12.14
C ASP A 197 -14.20 -8.64 11.47
N ARG A 198 -13.17 -8.19 12.20
CA ARG A 198 -11.80 -8.12 11.67
C ARG A 198 -11.31 -9.47 11.15
N ARG A 199 -10.56 -9.43 10.05
CA ARG A 199 -9.95 -10.60 9.42
C ARG A 199 -8.50 -10.35 9.10
N VAL A 200 -7.76 -11.45 8.99
CA VAL A 200 -6.36 -11.44 8.60
C VAL A 200 -6.28 -11.74 7.11
N LEU A 201 -5.66 -10.84 6.35
CA LEU A 201 -5.36 -11.06 4.94
C LEU A 201 -3.89 -11.43 4.79
N ARG A 202 -3.60 -12.41 3.91
CA ARG A 202 -2.21 -12.78 3.60
C ARG A 202 -1.56 -11.83 2.60
N PHE A 203 -2.35 -11.32 1.66
CA PHE A 203 -1.88 -10.45 0.61
C PHE A 203 -2.08 -8.99 0.99
N ARG A 204 -1.34 -8.10 0.33
CA ARG A 204 -1.53 -6.65 0.40
C ARG A 204 -2.06 -6.14 -0.92
N ALA A 205 -2.70 -4.99 -0.88
CA ALA A 205 -3.01 -4.20 -2.07
C ALA A 205 -1.84 -3.25 -2.39
N HIS A 206 -1.62 -3.00 -3.67
CA HIS A 206 -0.66 -2.01 -4.17
C HIS A 206 -1.42 -0.81 -4.75
N TYR A 207 -0.88 0.40 -4.58
CA TYR A 207 -1.47 1.63 -5.09
C TYR A 207 -0.46 2.33 -6.00
N LEU A 208 -0.89 2.71 -7.21
CA LEU A 208 -0.09 3.48 -8.15
C LEU A 208 -0.81 4.77 -8.55
N ASP A 209 -0.25 5.91 -8.14
CA ASP A 209 -0.70 7.27 -8.48
C ASP A 209 0.42 8.13 -9.10
N ASP A 210 1.66 7.98 -8.60
CA ASP A 210 2.78 8.83 -8.94
C ASP A 210 3.92 8.02 -9.61
N PRO A 211 4.10 8.11 -10.94
CA PRO A 211 5.20 7.43 -11.61
C PRO A 211 6.57 8.03 -11.26
N PHE A 212 6.64 9.24 -10.70
CA PHE A 212 7.90 9.88 -10.28
C PHE A 212 8.44 9.31 -8.97
N LEU A 213 7.71 8.40 -8.31
CA LEU A 213 8.20 7.71 -7.10
C LEU A 213 9.56 7.04 -7.34
N ILE A 214 9.81 6.57 -8.55
CA ILE A 214 11.06 5.89 -8.92
C ILE A 214 12.29 6.82 -8.91
N ASP A 215 12.09 8.14 -8.96
CA ASP A 215 13.18 9.12 -8.92
C ASP A 215 13.88 9.10 -7.56
N SER A 216 13.11 8.80 -6.50
CA SER A 216 13.63 8.65 -5.14
C SER A 216 14.49 7.39 -4.94
N LEU A 217 14.54 6.51 -5.95
CA LEU A 217 15.33 5.28 -5.93
C LEU A 217 16.77 5.50 -6.45
N GLY A 218 17.02 6.60 -7.17
CA GLY A 218 18.30 6.93 -7.80
C GLY A 218 19.11 7.97 -7.02
N GLY A 219 20.25 7.55 -6.46
CA GLY A 219 21.41 8.45 -6.33
C GLY A 219 21.81 8.94 -4.93
N PRO A 220 22.97 9.65 -4.86
CA PRO A 220 23.70 10.00 -3.63
C PRO A 220 23.29 11.35 -3.02
N TYR A 221 22.17 11.95 -3.43
CA TYR A 221 21.65 13.14 -2.77
C TYR A 221 21.24 12.72 -1.36
N GLY A 222 22.03 13.17 -0.38
CA GLY A 222 21.95 12.78 1.02
C GLY A 222 20.58 13.07 1.68
N PRO A 223 20.53 13.19 3.01
CA PRO A 223 19.29 13.40 3.77
C PRO A 223 18.31 14.42 3.16
N ALA A 224 18.79 15.43 2.42
CA ALA A 224 18.04 16.48 1.72
C ALA A 224 16.91 16.00 0.77
N PHE A 225 17.09 14.95 -0.04
CA PHE A 225 16.01 14.43 -0.92
C PHE A 225 15.13 13.36 -0.24
N ARG A 226 15.51 12.92 0.97
CA ARG A 226 14.66 12.11 1.87
C ARG A 226 13.63 12.96 2.63
N PHE A 227 13.56 14.29 2.40
CA PHE A 227 12.64 15.20 3.10
C PHE A 227 11.31 15.44 2.39
N ARG A 228 10.96 14.77 1.29
CA ARG A 228 9.54 14.65 0.96
C ARG A 228 9.02 13.54 1.88
N PRO A 229 8.25 13.85 2.95
CA PRO A 229 7.67 12.80 3.76
C PRO A 229 6.67 12.05 2.88
N LEU A 230 7.10 10.92 2.34
CA LEU A 230 6.18 9.97 1.74
C LEU A 230 5.42 9.34 2.89
N LEU A 231 4.10 9.30 2.76
CA LEU A 231 3.20 8.74 3.76
C LEU A 231 2.33 7.69 3.08
N GLY A 232 1.89 6.72 3.88
CA GLY A 232 0.96 5.70 3.42
C GLY A 232 1.50 4.89 2.24
N HIS A 233 0.69 4.76 1.20
CA HIS A 233 0.94 3.89 0.06
C HIS A 233 2.20 4.25 -0.74
N GLN A 234 2.55 5.52 -0.88
CA GLN A 234 3.72 5.93 -1.67
C GLN A 234 5.02 5.45 -1.01
N GLU A 235 5.10 5.53 0.32
CA GLU A 235 6.26 5.04 1.07
C GLU A 235 6.34 3.50 1.03
N GLU A 236 5.21 2.80 1.15
CA GLU A 236 5.17 1.34 1.06
C GLU A 236 5.56 0.85 -0.35
N LEU A 237 5.01 1.47 -1.41
CA LEU A 237 5.40 1.15 -2.78
C LEU A 237 6.90 1.42 -3.02
N ARG A 238 7.45 2.51 -2.48
CA ARG A 238 8.88 2.80 -2.59
C ARG A 238 9.73 1.71 -1.95
N GLN A 239 9.36 1.27 -0.75
CA GLN A 239 10.06 0.17 -0.05
C GLN A 239 10.00 -1.13 -0.86
N ASP A 240 8.86 -1.41 -1.50
CA ASP A 240 8.71 -2.58 -2.37
C ASP A 240 9.62 -2.54 -3.57
N LEU A 241 9.69 -1.39 -4.25
CA LEU A 241 10.59 -1.21 -5.39
C LEU A 241 12.06 -1.35 -4.98
N ILE A 242 12.44 -0.86 -3.80
CA ILE A 242 13.79 -1.06 -3.23
C ILE A 242 14.04 -2.53 -2.93
N GLN A 243 13.12 -3.23 -2.28
CA GLN A 243 13.31 -4.63 -1.92
C GLN A 243 13.36 -5.53 -3.16
N ALA A 244 12.49 -5.26 -4.14
CA ALA A 244 12.42 -5.93 -5.43
C ALA A 244 13.71 -5.79 -6.23
N THR A 245 14.35 -4.62 -6.18
CA THR A 245 15.59 -4.35 -6.92
C THR A 245 16.84 -4.88 -6.20
N ILE A 246 16.75 -5.20 -4.89
CA ILE A 246 17.82 -5.85 -4.12
C ILE A 246 17.84 -7.37 -4.36
N ARG A 247 16.68 -8.01 -4.51
CA ARG A 247 16.53 -9.47 -4.62
C ARG A 247 16.86 -10.05 -6.01
N ASN A 248 17.74 -9.42 -6.79
CA ASN A 248 18.18 -9.97 -8.08
C ASN A 248 19.06 -11.24 -7.94
N ASP A 249 19.40 -11.68 -6.72
CA ASP A 249 20.06 -12.97 -6.45
C ASP A 249 19.08 -13.99 -5.83
N ASP A 250 18.91 -15.10 -6.56
CA ASP A 250 18.58 -16.46 -6.14
C ASP A 250 17.82 -16.67 -4.82
N SER A 251 16.58 -17.18 -4.91
CA SER A 251 16.14 -18.34 -4.11
C SER A 251 14.75 -18.85 -4.51
N GLU A 252 14.77 -20.08 -5.05
CA GLU A 252 13.78 -21.16 -4.95
C GLU A 252 12.31 -20.78 -4.79
N SER A 253 11.59 -20.66 -5.91
CA SER A 253 10.17 -20.98 -5.95
C SER A 253 9.98 -22.41 -6.48
N SER A 254 8.89 -23.08 -6.12
CA SER A 254 8.62 -24.46 -6.52
C SER A 254 8.59 -24.56 -8.06
N LEU A 255 9.42 -25.41 -8.65
CA LEU A 255 9.59 -25.60 -10.12
C LEU A 255 8.27 -25.69 -10.90
N PHE A 256 7.19 -26.21 -10.28
CA PHE A 256 5.88 -26.32 -10.93
C PHE A 256 5.05 -25.02 -10.87
N ASP A 257 5.17 -24.26 -9.78
CA ASP A 257 4.60 -22.90 -9.70
C ASP A 257 5.37 -21.95 -10.63
N GLU A 258 6.68 -22.15 -10.75
CA GLU A 258 7.56 -21.41 -11.66
C GLU A 258 7.14 -21.61 -13.13
N ILE A 259 6.89 -22.85 -13.56
CA ILE A 259 6.47 -23.17 -14.94
C ILE A 259 5.05 -22.69 -15.27
N ALA A 260 4.10 -22.83 -14.33
CA ALA A 260 2.71 -22.38 -14.53
C ALA A 260 2.58 -20.86 -14.48
N LYS A 261 3.29 -20.20 -13.54
CA LYS A 261 3.41 -18.74 -13.51
C LYS A 261 4.18 -18.21 -14.70
N GLU A 262 5.22 -18.90 -15.17
CA GLU A 262 6.01 -18.47 -16.33
C GLU A 262 5.14 -18.23 -17.55
N ARG A 263 4.17 -19.10 -17.88
CA ARG A 263 3.41 -18.93 -19.13
C ARG A 263 2.49 -17.71 -19.11
N HIS A 264 1.74 -17.52 -18.02
CA HIS A 264 0.79 -16.41 -17.87
C HIS A 264 1.51 -15.09 -17.59
N LEU A 265 2.52 -15.11 -16.72
CA LEU A 265 3.39 -13.97 -16.43
C LEU A 265 4.18 -13.55 -17.67
N LYS A 266 4.59 -14.48 -18.53
CA LYS A 266 5.32 -14.16 -19.77
C LYS A 266 4.52 -13.29 -20.72
N VAL A 267 3.21 -13.55 -20.91
CA VAL A 267 2.38 -12.69 -21.79
C VAL A 267 2.38 -11.24 -21.31
N LEU A 268 2.20 -11.04 -20.00
CA LEU A 268 2.27 -9.73 -19.35
C LEU A 268 3.67 -9.11 -19.45
N MET A 269 4.70 -9.87 -19.11
CA MET A 269 6.09 -9.42 -19.11
C MET A 269 6.59 -9.08 -20.52
N ASP A 270 6.20 -9.82 -21.55
CA ASP A 270 6.51 -9.54 -22.95
C ASP A 270 5.87 -8.22 -23.37
N LYS A 271 4.60 -7.99 -23.00
CA LYS A 271 3.90 -6.73 -23.28
C LYS A 271 4.56 -5.54 -22.58
N VAL A 272 4.83 -5.66 -21.27
CA VAL A 272 5.50 -4.60 -20.51
C VAL A 272 6.92 -4.36 -21.03
N SER A 273 7.67 -5.41 -21.35
CA SER A 273 9.03 -5.30 -21.88
C SER A 273 9.08 -4.68 -23.28
N SER A 274 8.03 -4.81 -24.08
CA SER A 274 7.92 -4.11 -25.37
C SER A 274 7.81 -2.58 -25.22
N LEU A 275 7.30 -2.10 -24.07
CA LEU A 275 7.16 -0.67 -23.76
C LEU A 275 8.32 -0.15 -22.91
N CYS A 276 8.92 -1.03 -22.10
CA CYS A 276 10.07 -0.76 -21.24
C CYS A 276 11.12 -1.87 -21.43
N PRO A 277 11.95 -1.78 -22.48
CA PRO A 277 12.92 -2.83 -22.82
C PRO A 277 14.04 -2.96 -21.78
N GLY A 278 14.44 -1.85 -21.16
CA GLY A 278 15.48 -1.85 -20.14
C GLY A 278 15.05 -2.40 -18.77
N TYR A 279 15.98 -2.43 -17.83
CA TYR A 279 15.80 -2.93 -16.47
C TYR A 279 16.64 -2.14 -15.48
N PHE A 280 16.28 -2.19 -14.19
CA PHE A 280 17.09 -1.57 -13.15
C PHE A 280 18.14 -2.54 -12.62
N GLU A 281 19.36 -2.05 -12.51
CA GLU A 281 20.47 -2.71 -11.82
C GLU A 281 21.00 -1.79 -10.71
N ARG A 282 21.39 -2.38 -9.59
CA ARG A 282 21.94 -1.63 -8.46
C ARG A 282 23.46 -1.63 -8.55
N SER A 283 24.06 -0.44 -8.58
CA SER A 283 25.52 -0.32 -8.60
C SER A 283 26.14 -0.73 -7.25
N GLU A 284 27.09 -1.66 -7.28
CA GLU A 284 27.81 -2.16 -6.09
C GLU A 284 28.50 -1.06 -5.28
N SER A 285 29.01 -0.01 -5.94
CA SER A 285 29.86 1.00 -5.31
C SER A 285 29.12 2.07 -4.51
N ARG A 286 27.83 2.30 -4.79
CA ARG A 286 27.07 3.46 -4.32
C ARG A 286 25.61 3.16 -3.96
N GLY A 287 25.14 1.93 -4.18
CA GLY A 287 23.79 1.50 -3.84
C GLY A 287 22.66 2.21 -4.60
N HIS A 288 23.00 2.97 -5.66
CA HIS A 288 22.06 3.66 -6.54
C HIS A 288 21.54 2.71 -7.62
N LEU A 289 20.30 2.92 -8.03
CA LEU A 289 19.69 2.20 -9.14
C LEU A 289 19.98 2.91 -10.44
N THR A 290 20.35 2.13 -11.45
CA THR A 290 20.61 2.61 -12.80
C THR A 290 19.74 1.81 -13.76
N TYR A 291 19.06 2.51 -14.66
CA TYR A 291 18.29 1.89 -15.74
C TYR A 291 19.22 1.56 -16.91
N LEU A 292 19.27 0.28 -17.28
CA LEU A 292 20.07 -0.25 -18.38
C LEU A 292 19.17 -0.66 -19.52
N GLU A 293 19.51 -0.26 -20.74
CA GLU A 293 18.78 -0.59 -21.96
C GLU A 293 19.78 -0.90 -23.09
N GLU A 294 19.42 -1.82 -23.97
CA GLU A 294 20.24 -2.16 -25.13
C GLU A 294 20.45 -0.92 -26.02
N GLY A 295 21.71 -0.68 -26.42
CA GLY A 295 22.09 0.50 -27.20
C GLY A 295 22.50 1.72 -26.35
N PHE A 296 22.27 1.72 -25.04
CA PHE A 296 22.81 2.76 -24.17
C PHE A 296 24.27 2.46 -23.83
N ALA A 297 25.18 3.36 -24.21
CA ALA A 297 26.60 3.25 -23.85
C ALA A 297 26.86 3.38 -22.34
N ARG A 298 25.92 4.00 -21.61
CA ARG A 298 25.88 4.15 -20.15
C ARG A 298 24.43 4.09 -19.70
N GLY A 299 24.18 3.50 -18.55
CA GLY A 299 22.83 3.51 -17.97
C GLY A 299 22.29 4.91 -17.67
N LEU A 300 20.98 5.01 -17.53
CA LEU A 300 20.27 6.22 -17.15
C LEU A 300 19.95 6.22 -15.64
N GLU A 301 20.07 7.39 -15.02
CA GLU A 301 19.50 7.63 -13.69
C GLU A 301 17.95 7.59 -13.79
N PRO A 302 17.23 7.02 -12.80
CA PRO A 302 15.78 6.94 -12.81
C PRO A 302 15.09 8.29 -13.05
N GLY A 303 15.64 9.36 -12.46
CA GLY A 303 15.16 10.73 -12.64
C GLY A 303 15.18 11.24 -14.09
N ASN A 304 16.02 10.65 -14.95
CA ASN A 304 16.15 11.02 -16.36
C ASN A 304 15.22 10.20 -17.29
N LEU A 305 14.42 9.28 -16.76
CA LEU A 305 13.41 8.56 -17.53
C LEU A 305 12.22 9.46 -17.84
N SER A 306 11.54 9.23 -18.96
CA SER A 306 10.27 9.91 -19.24
C SER A 306 9.18 9.42 -18.27
N ALA A 307 8.25 10.29 -17.90
CA ALA A 307 7.19 9.97 -16.92
C ALA A 307 6.39 8.72 -17.33
N GLY A 308 6.02 8.59 -18.61
CA GLY A 308 5.33 7.40 -19.10
C GLY A 308 6.18 6.13 -19.05
N LEU A 309 7.49 6.20 -19.31
CA LEU A 309 8.37 5.05 -19.19
C LEU A 309 8.52 4.59 -17.74
N LYS A 310 8.52 5.53 -16.78
CA LYS A 310 8.56 5.22 -15.34
C LYS A 310 7.37 4.36 -14.90
N THR A 311 6.15 4.62 -15.39
CA THR A 311 4.97 3.78 -15.14
C THR A 311 5.23 2.33 -15.52
N PHE A 312 5.72 2.08 -16.74
CA PHE A 312 6.02 0.72 -17.20
C PHE A 312 7.19 0.08 -16.47
N ALA A 313 8.18 0.89 -16.07
CA ALA A 313 9.32 0.42 -15.30
C ALA A 313 8.90 -0.04 -13.89
N ILE A 314 8.01 0.71 -13.22
CA ILE A 314 7.39 0.31 -11.94
C ILE A 314 6.63 -1.00 -12.12
N MET A 315 5.75 -1.09 -13.12
CA MET A 315 4.98 -2.31 -13.40
C MET A 315 5.91 -3.52 -13.62
N LYS A 316 6.99 -3.35 -14.39
CA LYS A 316 7.98 -4.40 -14.66
C LYS A 316 8.64 -4.89 -13.38
N VAL A 317 9.05 -3.98 -12.49
CA VAL A 317 9.66 -4.32 -11.20
C VAL A 317 8.68 -5.06 -10.29
N LEU A 318 7.43 -4.59 -10.20
CA LEU A 318 6.44 -5.22 -9.33
C LEU A 318 6.00 -6.61 -9.83
N LEU A 319 5.87 -6.80 -11.15
CA LEU A 319 5.60 -8.11 -11.75
C LEU A 319 6.78 -9.07 -11.54
N LYS A 320 8.01 -8.62 -11.86
CA LYS A 320 9.23 -9.45 -11.72
C LYS A 320 9.47 -9.89 -10.28
N SER A 321 9.19 -9.04 -9.30
CA SER A 321 9.40 -9.34 -7.87
C SER A 321 8.31 -10.20 -7.23
N GLY A 322 7.24 -10.52 -7.97
CA GLY A 322 6.06 -11.18 -7.42
C GLY A 322 5.27 -10.29 -6.44
N ALA A 323 5.52 -8.97 -6.45
CA ALA A 323 4.70 -8.02 -5.71
C ALA A 323 3.28 -7.97 -6.31
N LEU A 324 3.17 -7.95 -7.64
CA LEU A 324 1.92 -8.25 -8.35
C LEU A 324 1.91 -9.73 -8.73
N ASP A 325 1.06 -10.51 -8.07
CA ASP A 325 0.95 -11.96 -8.25
C ASP A 325 -0.52 -12.39 -8.32
N ALA A 326 -0.75 -13.67 -8.61
CA ALA A 326 -2.06 -14.24 -8.83
C ALA A 326 -3.05 -13.92 -7.69
N GLY A 327 -4.22 -13.40 -8.05
CA GLY A 327 -5.29 -13.01 -7.11
C GLY A 327 -4.98 -11.76 -6.27
N GLY A 328 -3.90 -11.04 -6.54
CA GLY A 328 -3.55 -9.79 -5.86
C GLY A 328 -4.51 -8.63 -6.17
N THR A 329 -4.40 -7.55 -5.40
CA THR A 329 -5.21 -6.33 -5.57
C THR A 329 -4.31 -5.16 -5.96
N ILE A 330 -4.69 -4.41 -7.00
CA ILE A 330 -4.02 -3.17 -7.39
C ILE A 330 -5.02 -2.03 -7.56
N ILE A 331 -4.63 -0.85 -7.08
CA ILE A 331 -5.37 0.40 -7.22
C ILE A 331 -4.57 1.31 -8.15
N LEU A 332 -5.21 1.79 -9.22
CA LEU A 332 -4.60 2.64 -10.24
C LEU A 332 -5.34 3.98 -10.27
N ASP A 333 -4.69 5.05 -9.84
CA ASP A 333 -5.32 6.37 -9.77
C ASP A 333 -4.90 7.22 -10.97
N GLU A 334 -5.83 7.48 -11.87
CA GLU A 334 -5.63 8.22 -13.13
C GLU A 334 -4.35 7.78 -13.89
N PRO A 335 -4.19 6.46 -14.15
CA PRO A 335 -2.98 5.87 -14.73
C PRO A 335 -2.56 6.44 -16.10
N GLU A 336 -3.46 7.13 -16.79
CA GLU A 336 -3.29 7.66 -18.13
C GLU A 336 -2.58 9.03 -18.21
N ILE A 337 -2.50 9.80 -17.10
CA ILE A 337 -2.10 11.22 -17.10
C ILE A 337 -0.77 11.47 -17.83
N HIS A 338 0.23 10.61 -17.60
CA HIS A 338 1.59 10.78 -18.10
C HIS A 338 1.89 9.98 -19.37
N LEU A 339 0.88 9.37 -19.99
CA LEU A 339 1.03 8.46 -21.12
C LEU A 339 0.61 9.14 -22.43
N HIS A 340 1.43 8.97 -23.47
CA HIS A 340 1.04 9.26 -24.85
C HIS A 340 -0.15 8.37 -25.25
N PRO A 341 -1.08 8.80 -26.14
CA PRO A 341 -2.27 8.01 -26.49
C PRO A 341 -2.00 6.55 -26.90
N ALA A 342 -0.94 6.30 -27.67
CA ALA A 342 -0.54 4.92 -28.01
C ALA A 342 -0.18 4.06 -26.78
N TRP A 343 0.45 4.66 -25.76
CA TRP A 343 0.79 4.00 -24.51
C TRP A 343 -0.40 3.87 -23.57
N GLN A 344 -1.38 4.79 -23.64
CA GLN A 344 -2.65 4.64 -22.94
C GLN A 344 -3.38 3.38 -23.40
N LEU A 345 -3.46 3.14 -24.72
CA LEU A 345 -4.03 1.89 -25.25
C LEU A 345 -3.26 0.66 -24.78
N ALA A 346 -1.93 0.73 -24.82
CA ALA A 346 -1.10 -0.39 -24.37
C ALA A 346 -1.26 -0.66 -22.87
N PHE A 347 -1.40 0.38 -22.05
CA PHE A 347 -1.57 0.23 -20.61
C PHE A 347 -2.97 -0.26 -20.23
N ALA A 348 -4.02 0.19 -20.93
CA ALA A 348 -5.37 -0.36 -20.78
C ALA A 348 -5.38 -1.86 -21.08
N GLU A 349 -4.68 -2.31 -22.13
CA GLU A 349 -4.54 -3.74 -22.40
C GLU A 349 -3.74 -4.48 -21.32
N ILE A 350 -2.68 -3.89 -20.78
CA ILE A 350 -1.94 -4.47 -19.64
C ILE A 350 -2.86 -4.64 -18.42
N ILE A 351 -3.68 -3.66 -18.07
CA ILE A 351 -4.64 -3.74 -16.96
C ILE A 351 -5.60 -4.91 -17.16
N VAL A 352 -6.13 -5.07 -18.37
CA VAL A 352 -7.00 -6.20 -18.73
C VAL A 352 -6.25 -7.53 -18.62
N LEU A 353 -4.99 -7.58 -19.04
CA LEU A 353 -4.15 -8.77 -18.93
C LEU A 353 -3.79 -9.13 -17.47
N LEU A 354 -3.66 -8.15 -16.56
CA LEU A 354 -3.48 -8.43 -15.12
C LEU A 354 -4.67 -9.24 -14.58
N GLN A 355 -5.88 -8.85 -14.96
CA GLN A 355 -7.06 -9.64 -14.60
C GLN A 355 -7.05 -10.99 -15.32
N LYS A 356 -6.80 -11.02 -16.64
CA LYS A 356 -6.91 -12.23 -17.45
C LYS A 356 -5.94 -13.33 -17.03
N GLU A 357 -4.67 -12.94 -16.86
CA GLU A 357 -3.55 -13.87 -16.69
C GLU A 357 -3.27 -14.16 -15.21
N LEU A 358 -3.52 -13.20 -14.33
CA LEU A 358 -3.25 -13.34 -12.89
C LEU A 358 -4.52 -13.37 -12.03
N GLY A 359 -5.71 -13.16 -12.59
CA GLY A 359 -6.94 -13.10 -11.80
C GLY A 359 -6.95 -11.94 -10.79
N MET A 360 -6.15 -10.90 -11.03
CA MET A 360 -6.03 -9.77 -10.11
C MET A 360 -7.32 -8.95 -10.03
N HIS A 361 -7.53 -8.35 -8.86
CA HIS A 361 -8.57 -7.38 -8.61
C HIS A 361 -8.01 -5.97 -8.84
N VAL A 362 -8.55 -5.26 -9.82
CA VAL A 362 -8.13 -3.90 -10.18
C VAL A 362 -9.24 -2.93 -9.80
N LEU A 363 -8.92 -1.93 -8.98
CA LEU A 363 -9.73 -0.71 -8.88
C LEU A 363 -8.97 0.39 -9.62
N MET A 364 -9.61 1.04 -10.60
CA MET A 364 -9.01 2.16 -11.29
C MET A 364 -9.92 3.37 -11.32
N SER A 365 -9.34 4.56 -11.26
CA SER A 365 -10.02 5.81 -11.54
C SER A 365 -9.57 6.37 -12.89
N THR A 366 -10.44 7.11 -13.58
CA THR A 366 -10.09 7.81 -14.81
C THR A 366 -10.95 9.04 -14.99
N HIS A 367 -10.40 10.08 -15.61
CA HIS A 367 -11.16 11.23 -16.13
C HIS A 367 -11.20 11.22 -17.66
N SER A 368 -10.66 10.18 -18.30
CA SER A 368 -10.49 10.09 -19.75
C SER A 368 -11.57 9.20 -20.37
N PRO A 369 -12.46 9.75 -21.22
CA PRO A 369 -13.42 8.93 -21.97
C PRO A 369 -12.68 7.99 -22.95
N TYR A 370 -11.52 8.42 -23.45
CA TYR A 370 -10.67 7.60 -24.31
C TYR A 370 -10.12 6.37 -23.58
N PHE A 371 -9.64 6.54 -22.34
CA PHE A 371 -9.08 5.44 -21.55
C PHE A 371 -10.18 4.47 -21.06
N LEU A 372 -11.33 5.00 -20.64
CA LEU A 372 -12.53 4.21 -20.32
C LEU A 372 -12.92 3.30 -21.50
N ASN A 373 -12.99 3.86 -22.71
CA ASN A 373 -13.31 3.11 -23.92
C ASN A 373 -12.23 2.05 -24.24
N ALA A 374 -10.96 2.38 -24.04
CA ALA A 374 -9.89 1.39 -24.22
C ALA A 374 -10.08 0.16 -23.31
N ILE A 375 -10.42 0.36 -22.03
CA ILE A 375 -10.71 -0.74 -21.09
C ILE A 375 -11.92 -1.56 -21.55
N GLU A 376 -13.01 -0.93 -21.99
CA GLU A 376 -14.17 -1.64 -22.54
C GLU A 376 -13.83 -2.49 -23.77
N VAL A 377 -13.07 -1.94 -24.72
CA VAL A 377 -12.69 -2.65 -25.94
C VAL A 377 -11.75 -3.82 -25.62
N TYR A 378 -10.73 -3.60 -24.79
CA TYR A 378 -9.79 -4.66 -24.45
C TYR A 378 -10.40 -5.74 -23.56
N SER A 379 -11.29 -5.39 -22.62
CA SER A 379 -11.98 -6.39 -21.79
C SER A 379 -12.86 -7.32 -22.64
N LYS A 380 -13.59 -6.80 -23.63
CA LYS A 380 -14.33 -7.59 -24.62
C LYS A 380 -13.39 -8.45 -25.47
N LYS A 381 -12.28 -7.88 -25.96
CA LYS A 381 -11.26 -8.60 -26.75
C LYS A 381 -10.70 -9.82 -26.01
N HIS A 382 -10.46 -9.70 -24.70
CA HIS A 382 -9.87 -10.76 -23.88
C HIS A 382 -10.91 -11.63 -23.14
N ALA A 383 -12.20 -11.40 -23.39
CA ALA A 383 -13.34 -12.10 -22.81
C ALA A 383 -13.36 -12.04 -21.27
N VAL A 384 -13.17 -10.83 -20.73
CA VAL A 384 -13.22 -10.54 -19.29
C VAL A 384 -14.17 -9.39 -18.95
N ASP A 385 -14.94 -8.92 -19.93
CA ASP A 385 -15.95 -7.88 -19.79
C ASP A 385 -17.03 -8.22 -18.76
N GLY A 386 -17.38 -9.51 -18.59
CA GLY A 386 -18.28 -9.97 -17.52
C GLY A 386 -17.71 -9.85 -16.10
N LEU A 387 -16.44 -9.47 -15.95
CA LEU A 387 -15.78 -9.20 -14.67
C LEU A 387 -15.47 -7.71 -14.48
N CYS A 388 -15.91 -6.87 -15.42
CA CYS A 388 -15.77 -5.43 -15.35
C CYS A 388 -17.02 -4.78 -14.77
N SER A 389 -16.83 -3.83 -13.85
CA SER A 389 -17.88 -2.96 -13.32
C SER A 389 -17.49 -1.50 -13.56
N TYR A 390 -18.46 -0.66 -13.88
CA TYR A 390 -18.23 0.73 -14.24
C TYR A 390 -19.07 1.64 -13.35
N TYR A 391 -18.45 2.72 -12.86
CA TYR A 391 -19.07 3.67 -11.96
C TYR A 391 -18.83 5.10 -12.44
N LEU A 392 -19.85 5.96 -12.31
CA LEU A 392 -19.75 7.39 -12.53
C LEU A 392 -19.68 8.12 -11.19
N ALA A 393 -18.59 8.86 -10.99
CA ALA A 393 -18.40 9.74 -9.84
C ALA A 393 -18.94 11.14 -10.16
N GLU A 394 -19.81 11.65 -9.29
CA GLU A 394 -20.44 12.96 -9.47
C GLU A 394 -20.39 13.78 -8.19
N THR A 395 -20.22 15.10 -8.35
CA THR A 395 -20.41 16.05 -7.26
C THR A 395 -21.87 16.48 -7.25
N CYS A 396 -22.58 16.20 -6.16
CA CYS A 396 -23.97 16.60 -5.97
C CYS A 396 -24.08 18.10 -5.64
N ALA A 397 -25.32 18.63 -5.64
CA ALA A 397 -25.59 20.03 -5.33
C ALA A 397 -25.17 20.45 -3.90
N ASP A 398 -25.06 19.50 -2.97
CA ASP A 398 -24.53 19.70 -1.62
C ASP A 398 -22.99 19.71 -1.56
N GLY A 399 -22.30 19.59 -2.70
CA GLY A 399 -20.85 19.56 -2.83
C GLY A 399 -20.20 18.19 -2.56
N ARG A 400 -21.00 17.21 -2.10
CA ARG A 400 -20.54 15.87 -1.74
C ARG A 400 -20.47 14.97 -2.96
N SER A 401 -19.61 13.96 -2.89
CA SER A 401 -19.40 13.00 -3.97
C SER A 401 -20.29 11.77 -3.82
N ARG A 402 -20.95 11.35 -4.91
CA ARG A 402 -21.71 10.10 -5.02
C ARG A 402 -21.25 9.32 -6.24
N PHE A 403 -21.48 8.00 -6.20
CA PHE A 403 -21.02 7.07 -7.22
C PHE A 403 -22.21 6.22 -7.68
N ALA A 404 -22.53 6.30 -8.96
CA ALA A 404 -23.58 5.51 -9.59
C ALA A 404 -22.96 4.35 -10.37
N GLU A 405 -23.49 3.15 -10.23
CA GLU A 405 -23.13 2.04 -11.13
C GLU A 405 -23.74 2.28 -12.51
N ILE A 406 -22.90 2.22 -13.54
CA ILE A 406 -23.23 2.47 -14.95
C ILE A 406 -22.80 1.30 -15.85
N THR A 407 -22.58 0.12 -15.28
CA THR A 407 -22.25 -1.10 -16.02
C THR A 407 -23.35 -1.39 -17.06
N GLY A 408 -22.99 -1.37 -18.35
CA GLY A 408 -23.94 -1.53 -19.45
C GLY A 408 -24.62 -0.25 -19.94
N SER A 409 -24.26 0.92 -19.37
CA SER A 409 -24.71 2.24 -19.80
C SER A 409 -23.56 3.26 -19.72
N THR A 410 -22.37 2.89 -20.19
CA THR A 410 -21.15 3.70 -20.11
C THR A 410 -21.21 4.97 -20.96
N GLU A 411 -22.19 5.06 -21.88
CA GLU A 411 -22.49 6.24 -22.69
C GLU A 411 -22.72 7.50 -21.84
N VAL A 412 -23.32 7.35 -20.66
CA VAL A 412 -23.54 8.48 -19.73
C VAL A 412 -22.20 9.08 -19.26
N ALA A 413 -21.18 8.25 -19.04
CA ALA A 413 -19.85 8.73 -18.69
C ALA A 413 -19.16 9.36 -19.90
N TYR A 414 -19.33 8.79 -21.11
CA TYR A 414 -18.74 9.36 -22.33
C TYR A 414 -19.29 10.75 -22.63
N GLU A 415 -20.62 10.93 -22.60
CA GLU A 415 -21.27 12.22 -22.84
C GLU A 415 -20.74 13.27 -21.85
N LYS A 416 -20.67 12.91 -20.57
CA LYS A 416 -20.21 13.83 -19.53
C LYS A 416 -18.73 14.20 -19.69
N LEU A 417 -17.87 13.21 -19.89
CA LEU A 417 -16.41 13.43 -19.97
C LEU A 417 -15.98 14.03 -21.32
N ALA A 418 -16.78 13.88 -22.37
CA ALA A 418 -16.50 14.42 -23.70
C ALA A 418 -17.09 15.83 -23.92
N ALA A 419 -17.99 16.32 -23.05
CA ALA A 419 -18.59 17.65 -23.14
C ALA A 419 -17.61 18.82 -23.39
N PRO A 420 -16.35 18.80 -22.88
CA PRO A 420 -15.36 19.82 -23.24
C PRO A 420 -15.01 19.86 -24.74
N PHE A 421 -15.05 18.73 -25.44
CA PHE A 421 -14.82 18.67 -26.90
C PHE A 421 -15.98 19.28 -27.67
N ASP A 422 -17.22 19.05 -27.25
CA ASP A 422 -18.40 19.68 -27.85
C ASP A 422 -18.33 21.21 -27.72
N THR A 423 -17.84 21.69 -26.58
CA THR A 423 -17.61 23.12 -26.36
C THR A 423 -16.56 23.66 -27.33
N LEU A 424 -15.46 22.93 -27.51
CA LEU A 424 -14.40 23.31 -28.45
C LEU A 424 -14.89 23.33 -29.90
N GLU A 425 -15.70 22.34 -30.32
CA GLU A 425 -16.31 22.31 -31.66
C GLU A 425 -17.26 23.51 -31.86
N ARG A 426 -18.08 23.84 -30.86
CA ARG A 426 -18.96 25.02 -30.93
C ARG A 426 -18.18 26.32 -31.09
N GLU A 427 -17.09 26.49 -30.35
CA GLU A 427 -16.19 27.63 -30.46
C GLU A 427 -15.50 27.69 -31.84
N GLU A 428 -15.06 26.55 -32.38
CA GLU A 428 -14.44 26.48 -33.71
C GLU A 428 -15.41 26.88 -34.83
N TYR A 429 -16.68 26.45 -34.72
CA TYR A 429 -17.70 26.69 -35.74
C TYR A 429 -18.58 27.93 -35.48
N GLY A 430 -18.35 28.68 -34.39
CA GLY A 430 -19.13 29.87 -34.03
C GLY A 430 -20.61 29.57 -33.76
N LEU A 431 -20.90 28.38 -33.22
CA LEU A 431 -22.25 27.96 -32.85
C LEU A 431 -22.47 28.33 -31.38
N GLU A 432 -23.32 29.33 -31.11
CA GLU A 432 -23.74 29.71 -29.73
C GLU A 432 -24.48 28.58 -29.01
#